data_AF-A0A0S4VJF6-F1
#
_entry.id   AF-A0A0S4VJF6-F1
#
_cell.length_a   1.000
_cell.length_b   1.000
_cell.length_c   1.000
_cell.angle_alpha   90.00
_cell.angle_beta   90.00
_cell.angle_gamma   90.00
#
_symmetry.space_group_name_H-M   'P 1'
#
loop_
_entity.id
_entity.type
_entity.pdbx_description
1 polymer ?
#
loop_
_entity_poly.entity_id
_entity_poly.type
_entity_poly.pdbx_seq_one_letter_code
_entity_poly.pdbx_strand_id
1 'polypeptide(L)' 'MGGNAVVDIKSNYKKRVMESASEFTCGAGMFVVAVALKGEVVTLNK' A
#
# COMPACT_ATOMS: atom_id res chain seq x y z
N MET A 1 4.09 20.64 4.64
CA MET A 1 3.97 19.28 5.21
C MET A 1 4.93 18.38 4.45
N GLY A 2 5.85 17.70 5.13
CA GLY A 2 6.78 16.74 4.52
C GLY A 2 6.96 15.57 5.49
N GLY A 3 7.02 14.36 4.96
CA GLY A 3 7.31 13.13 5.72
C GLY A 3 8.49 12.40 5.08
N ASN A 4 9.19 11.59 5.88
CA ASN A 4 10.37 10.83 5.46
C ASN A 4 10.15 9.31 5.47
N ALA A 5 8.98 8.86 5.90
CA ALA A 5 8.62 7.44 5.86
C ALA A 5 7.13 7.27 5.54
N VAL A 6 6.80 6.10 4.99
CA VAL A 6 5.42 5.64 4.85
C VAL A 6 5.27 4.36 5.68
N VAL A 7 4.30 4.34 6.60
CA VAL A 7 4.03 3.23 7.50
C VAL A 7 2.60 2.71 7.27
N ASP A 8 2.27 1.61 7.95
CA ASP A 8 0.93 0.99 7.90
C ASP A 8 0.46 0.72 6.45
N ILE A 9 1.31 0.06 5.66
CA ILE A 9 1.04 -0.25 4.25
C ILE A 9 -0.06 -1.30 4.16
N LYS A 10 -1.11 -0.99 3.41
CA LYS A 10 -2.29 -1.85 3.19
C LYS A 10 -2.56 -2.01 1.71
N SER A 11 -3.02 -3.19 1.30
CA SER A 11 -3.51 -3.41 -0.06
C SER A 11 -4.86 -2.73 -0.24
N ASN A 12 -5.08 -2.10 -1.38
CA ASN A 12 -6.37 -1.51 -1.76
C ASN A 12 -6.82 -2.09 -3.10
N TYR A 13 -7.51 -3.22 -3.05
CA TYR A 13 -7.99 -3.89 -4.25
C TYR A 13 -9.46 -3.64 -4.47
N LYS A 14 -9.82 -3.07 -5.64
CA LYS A 14 -11.20 -2.73 -5.99
C LYS A 14 -11.94 -1.95 -4.89
N LYS A 15 -11.26 -0.96 -4.29
CA LYS A 15 -11.74 -0.11 -3.17
C LYS A 15 -11.93 -0.84 -1.83
N ARG A 16 -11.47 -2.08 -1.70
CA ARG A 16 -11.43 -2.81 -0.42
C ARG A 16 -10.03 -2.79 0.15
N VAL A 17 -9.92 -2.30 1.37
CA VAL A 17 -8.67 -2.28 2.12
C VAL A 17 -8.46 -3.65 2.76
N MET A 18 -7.28 -4.21 2.55
CA MET A 18 -6.88 -5.50 3.12
C MET A 18 -5.56 -5.30 3.87
N GLU A 19 -5.53 -5.80 5.09
CA GLU A 19 -4.40 -5.69 6.01
C GLU A 19 -3.74 -7.06 6.14
N SER A 20 -2.45 -7.13 5.85
CA SER A 20 -1.62 -8.31 6.09
C SER A 20 -0.16 -7.87 6.17
N ALA A 21 0.59 -8.46 7.10
CA ALA A 21 2.01 -8.16 7.29
C ALA A 21 2.90 -8.87 6.27
N SER A 22 2.39 -9.91 5.61
CA SER A 22 3.17 -10.77 4.70
C SER A 22 2.58 -10.89 3.30
N GLU A 23 1.33 -10.49 3.09
CA GLU A 23 0.64 -10.69 1.82
C GLU A 23 0.13 -9.36 1.24
N PHE A 24 0.34 -9.18 -0.06
CA PHE A 24 -0.17 -8.03 -0.81
C PHE A 24 -1.04 -8.50 -1.98
N THR A 25 -2.13 -7.80 -2.22
CA THR A 25 -3.06 -8.15 -3.29
C THR A 25 -2.59 -7.60 -4.63
N CYS A 26 -2.50 -8.49 -5.61
CA CYS A 26 -2.09 -8.18 -6.96
C CYS A 26 -3.25 -8.34 -7.95
N GLY A 27 -3.48 -7.32 -8.77
CA GLY A 27 -4.49 -7.36 -9.83
C GLY A 27 -3.86 -7.71 -11.17
N ALA A 28 -4.10 -8.91 -11.68
CA ALA A 28 -3.65 -9.31 -13.02
C ALA A 28 -4.76 -9.07 -14.05
N GLY A 29 -4.46 -8.26 -15.07
CA GLY A 29 -5.24 -8.13 -16.29
C GLY A 29 -4.64 -8.96 -17.44
N MET A 30 -5.25 -8.88 -18.62
CA MET A 30 -4.81 -9.63 -19.80
C MET A 30 -3.38 -9.29 -20.27
N PHE A 31 -2.92 -8.06 -20.00
CA PHE A 31 -1.61 -7.58 -20.46
C PHE A 31 -0.74 -6.96 -19.36
N VAL A 32 -1.36 -6.52 -18.25
CA VAL A 32 -0.67 -5.75 -17.21
C VAL A 32 -1.08 -6.28 -15.85
N VAL A 33 -0.11 -6.27 -14.94
CA VAL A 33 -0.30 -6.55 -13.53
C VAL A 33 -0.13 -5.25 -12.75
N ALA A 34 -1.07 -4.94 -11.85
CA ALA A 34 -1.06 -3.71 -11.08
C ALA A 34 -1.35 -3.97 -9.59
N VAL A 35 -0.72 -3.16 -8.74
CA VAL A 35 -0.92 -3.14 -7.29
C VAL A 35 -1.30 -1.72 -6.88
N ALA A 36 -2.18 -1.60 -5.89
CA ALA A 36 -2.54 -0.33 -5.29
C ALA A 36 -2.41 -0.45 -3.78
N LEU A 37 -1.58 0.41 -3.19
CA LEU A 37 -1.29 0.42 -1.76
C LEU A 37 -1.77 1.73 -1.15
N LYS A 38 -2.23 1.67 0.10
CA LYS A 38 -2.45 2.83 0.96
C LYS A 38 -1.47 2.77 2.12
N GLY A 39 -1.04 3.92 2.62
CA GLY A 39 -0.19 4.01 3.79
C GLY A 39 -0.24 5.41 4.40
N GLU A 40 0.32 5.54 5.59
CA GLU A 40 0.40 6.80 6.32
C GLU A 40 1.79 7.43 6.16
N VAL A 41 1.83 8.69 5.74
CA VAL A 41 3.08 9.44 5.61
C VAL A 41 3.44 10.06 6.95
N VAL A 42 4.61 9.70 7.48
CA VAL A 42 5.09 10.15 8.80
C VAL A 42 6.48 10.79 8.71
N THR A 43 6.84 11.57 9.74
CA THR A 43 8.23 12.01 9.97
C THR A 43 8.79 11.26 11.17
N LEU A 44 9.75 10.39 10.94
CA LEU A 44 10.48 9.68 11.98
C LEU A 44 11.62 10.56 12.50
N ASN A 45 11.63 10.77 13.82
CA ASN A 45 12.79 11.35 14.51
C ASN A 45 13.87 10.29 14.68
N LYS A 46 15.14 10.71 14.63
CA LYS A 46 16.30 9.83 14.73
C LYS A 46 16.58 9.40 16.16
#